data_AF-A0A661MZH5-F1
#
_entry.id   AF-A0A661MZH5-F1
#
_cell.length_a   1.000
_cell.length_b   1.000
_cell.length_c   1.000
_cell.angle_alpha   90.00
_cell.angle_beta   90.00
_cell.angle_gamma   90.00
#
_symmetry.space_group_name_H-M   'P 1'
#
loop_
_entity.id
_entity.type
_entity.pdbx_description
1 polymer ?
#
loop_
_entity_poly.entity_id
_entity_poly.type
_entity_poly.pdbx_seq_one_letter_code
_entity_poly.pdbx_strand_id
1 'polypeptide(L)'
;MVWSLALLPVLAVALVALQKAQRRRRTVTEDSPSRSLYCEQLDVPSPAGRERSTEPGATRLRSCPVCLSEYPTRDRFCVRDGAELMEGSSSGPFTQGTICPTCRRGYPFDARFCPEDADELVPYGLYGAASATRPPLRLDATKICPECGIRHAAAHLFCGDDGAQLVVVN
;
A
#
# COMPACT_ATOMS: atom_id res chain seq x y z
N MET A 1 -24.27 32.50 -33.61
CA MET A 1 -24.67 31.76 -32.38
C MET A 1 -23.90 30.43 -32.27
N VAL A 2 -22.56 30.45 -32.26
CA VAL A 2 -21.73 29.21 -32.19
C VAL A 2 -20.64 29.28 -31.10
N TRP A 3 -20.48 30.41 -30.42
CA TRP A 3 -19.43 30.59 -29.41
C TRP A 3 -19.77 30.01 -28.02
N SER A 4 -21.03 29.63 -27.79
CA SER A 4 -21.50 29.18 -26.47
C SER A 4 -21.05 27.76 -26.10
N LEU A 5 -20.68 26.91 -27.06
CA LEU A 5 -20.31 25.50 -26.80
C LEU A 5 -18.83 25.31 -26.40
N ALA A 6 -17.96 26.28 -26.69
CA ALA A 6 -16.52 26.20 -26.34
C ALA A 6 -16.22 26.66 -24.91
N LEU A 7 -17.12 27.40 -24.26
CA LEU A 7 -16.90 27.92 -22.91
C LEU A 7 -17.14 26.87 -21.81
N LEU A 8 -18.03 25.90 -22.04
CA LEU A 8 -18.35 24.85 -21.07
C LEU A 8 -17.15 23.98 -20.66
N PRO A 9 -16.30 23.45 -21.57
CA PRO A 9 -15.15 22.64 -21.17
C PRO A 9 -14.11 23.46 -20.40
N VAL A 10 -13.90 24.73 -20.78
CA VAL A 10 -12.94 25.62 -20.10
C VAL A 10 -13.41 25.92 -18.68
N LEU A 11 -14.70 26.17 -18.49
CA LEU A 11 -15.29 26.44 -17.18
C LEU A 11 -15.22 25.19 -16.28
N ALA A 12 -15.46 23.99 -16.84
CA ALA A 12 -15.31 22.74 -16.10
C ALA A 12 -13.87 22.51 -15.62
N VAL A 13 -12.87 22.73 -16.48
CA VAL A 13 -11.44 22.60 -16.12
C VAL A 13 -11.05 23.61 -15.05
N ALA A 14 -11.51 24.86 -15.16
CA ALA A 14 -11.26 25.90 -14.17
C ALA A 14 -11.86 25.56 -12.79
N LEU A 15 -13.08 25.00 -12.76
CA LEU A 15 -13.74 24.57 -11.51
C LEU A 15 -13.00 23.40 -10.84
N VAL A 16 -12.52 22.42 -11.61
CA VAL A 16 -11.73 21.30 -11.07
C VAL A 16 -10.40 21.79 -10.49
N ALA A 17 -9.71 22.72 -11.18
CA ALA A 17 -8.48 23.33 -10.69
C ALA A 17 -8.71 24.13 -9.39
N LEU A 18 -9.80 24.90 -9.33
CA LEU A 18 -10.20 25.64 -8.14
C LEU A 18 -10.54 24.72 -6.96
N GLN A 19 -11.27 23.62 -7.18
CA GLN A 19 -11.57 22.64 -6.14
C GLN A 19 -10.30 21.96 -5.60
N LYS A 20 -9.35 21.59 -6.49
CA LYS A 20 -8.07 20.98 -6.09
C LYS A 20 -7.19 21.97 -5.30
N ALA A 21 -7.20 23.25 -5.68
CA ALA A 21 -6.51 24.30 -4.96
C ALA A 21 -7.16 24.61 -3.59
N GLN A 22 -8.50 24.63 -3.51
CA GLN A 22 -9.23 24.81 -2.25
C GLN A 22 -9.01 23.63 -1.28
N ARG A 23 -8.97 22.38 -1.77
CA ARG A 23 -8.61 21.21 -0.95
C ARG A 23 -7.22 21.33 -0.35
N ARG A 24 -6.22 21.81 -1.11
CA ARG A 24 -4.86 22.07 -0.61
C ARG A 24 -4.81 23.18 0.44
N ARG A 25 -5.67 24.19 0.37
CA ARG A 25 -5.68 25.29 1.34
C ARG A 25 -6.31 24.92 2.67
N ARG A 26 -7.24 23.94 2.70
CA ARG A 26 -7.87 23.48 3.94
C ARG A 26 -6.94 22.70 4.88
N THR A 27 -5.78 22.22 4.41
CA THR A 27 -4.83 21.47 5.24
C THR A 27 -3.73 22.33 5.87
N VAL A 28 -3.77 23.67 5.69
CA VAL A 28 -2.65 24.56 6.07
C VAL A 28 -3.01 25.49 7.25
N THR A 29 -4.28 25.61 7.62
CA THR A 29 -4.72 26.46 8.73
C THR A 29 -5.36 25.63 9.83
N GLU A 30 -4.51 24.99 10.64
CA GLU A 30 -4.74 24.77 12.06
C GLU A 30 -3.38 24.66 12.77
N ASP A 31 -3.27 25.48 13.82
CA ASP A 31 -2.15 25.72 14.75
C ASP A 31 -1.37 24.45 15.17
N SER A 32 -0.02 24.41 15.25
CA SER A 32 0.89 25.14 16.18
C SER A 32 0.69 24.76 17.67
N PRO A 33 1.64 24.95 18.61
CA PRO A 33 3.06 24.54 18.72
C PRO A 33 3.43 23.95 20.12
N SER A 34 4.73 23.66 20.37
CA SER A 34 5.40 23.41 21.69
C SER A 34 5.36 21.95 22.20
N ARG A 35 6.36 21.31 22.82
CA ARG A 35 7.55 21.71 23.60
C ARG A 35 8.41 20.43 23.77
N SER A 36 9.70 20.43 23.43
CA SER A 36 10.83 20.65 24.35
C SER A 36 11.08 19.55 25.39
N LEU A 37 12.19 18.84 25.17
CA LEU A 37 13.25 18.48 26.12
C LEU A 37 12.84 17.93 27.50
N TYR A 38 13.26 16.70 27.81
CA TYR A 38 14.16 16.45 28.94
C TYR A 38 14.93 15.14 28.76
N CYS A 39 16.22 15.21 29.07
CA CYS A 39 17.21 14.14 29.07
C CYS A 39 16.98 13.13 30.21
N GLU A 40 17.60 11.96 30.05
CA GLU A 40 18.38 11.24 31.08
C GLU A 40 17.63 10.73 32.31
N GLN A 41 17.46 9.40 32.40
CA GLN A 41 17.44 8.75 33.70
C GLN A 41 17.89 7.27 33.61
N LEU A 42 19.10 7.10 34.11
CA LEU A 42 19.87 5.92 34.53
C LEU A 42 19.17 4.61 34.94
N ASP A 43 19.94 3.54 34.70
CA ASP A 43 19.99 2.19 35.28
C ASP A 43 19.33 1.94 36.64
N VAL A 44 18.53 0.86 36.70
CA VAL A 44 18.30 0.04 37.90
C VAL A 44 18.19 -1.45 37.50
N PRO A 45 18.94 -2.39 38.12
CA PRO A 45 18.77 -3.82 37.87
C PRO A 45 17.93 -4.56 38.94
N SER A 46 16.96 -5.36 38.45
CA SER A 46 16.35 -6.58 39.05
C SER A 46 15.50 -6.46 40.34
N PRO A 47 14.67 -7.45 40.77
CA PRO A 47 14.40 -8.78 40.20
C PRO A 47 12.91 -9.23 40.15
N ALA A 48 12.70 -10.45 39.64
CA ALA A 48 11.55 -11.34 39.86
C ALA A 48 10.22 -11.04 39.13
N GLY A 49 10.09 -11.67 37.95
CA GLY A 49 9.15 -12.79 37.84
C GLY A 49 7.67 -12.47 38.02
N ARG A 50 7.16 -11.53 37.20
CA ARG A 50 5.74 -11.53 36.86
C ARG A 50 5.66 -11.75 35.36
N GLU A 51 5.67 -13.02 34.97
CA GLU A 51 5.17 -13.48 33.67
C GLU A 51 3.70 -13.09 33.61
N ARG A 52 3.46 -11.81 33.31
CA ARG A 52 2.21 -11.37 32.75
C ARG A 52 2.33 -11.81 31.30
N SER A 53 1.96 -13.07 31.07
CA SER A 53 1.56 -13.57 29.77
C SER A 53 0.45 -12.65 29.28
N THR A 54 0.84 -11.54 28.65
CA THR A 54 -0.02 -10.87 27.68
C THR A 54 -0.22 -11.94 26.62
N GLU A 55 -1.35 -12.64 26.72
CA GLU A 55 -1.83 -13.45 25.61
C GLU A 55 -1.66 -12.62 24.34
N PRO A 56 -0.96 -13.11 23.31
CA PRO A 56 -1.02 -12.48 22.01
C PRO A 56 -2.46 -12.67 21.54
N GLY A 57 -3.31 -11.69 21.86
CA GLY A 57 -4.70 -11.67 21.47
C GLY A 57 -4.73 -11.98 19.99
N ALA A 58 -5.28 -13.15 19.65
CA ALA A 58 -5.22 -13.78 18.35
C ALA A 58 -5.49 -12.71 17.28
N THR A 59 -4.41 -12.15 16.75
CA THR A 59 -4.51 -11.00 15.87
C THR A 59 -5.06 -11.60 14.62
N ARG A 60 -6.31 -11.31 14.28
CA ARG A 60 -6.94 -11.88 13.09
C ARG A 60 -5.98 -11.61 11.93
N LEU A 61 -5.52 -12.66 11.27
CA LEU A 61 -4.62 -12.51 10.13
C LEU A 61 -5.47 -12.37 8.88
N ARG A 62 -4.98 -11.55 7.97
CA ARG A 62 -5.49 -11.52 6.60
C ARG A 62 -4.46 -12.17 5.69
N SER A 63 -4.91 -12.86 4.66
CA SER A 63 -4.06 -13.56 3.71
C SER A 63 -4.25 -13.00 2.30
N CYS A 64 -3.16 -12.88 1.56
CA CYS A 64 -3.23 -12.50 0.15
C CYS A 64 -3.70 -13.70 -0.68
N PRO A 65 -4.77 -13.59 -1.49
CA PRO A 65 -5.23 -14.68 -2.36
C PRO A 65 -4.22 -15.06 -3.45
N VAL A 66 -3.30 -14.15 -3.77
CA VAL A 66 -2.39 -14.27 -4.91
C VAL A 66 -1.06 -14.88 -4.47
N CYS A 67 -0.39 -14.26 -3.49
CA CYS A 67 0.93 -14.71 -3.01
C CYS A 67 0.89 -15.52 -1.70
N LEU A 68 -0.29 -15.70 -1.10
CA LEU A 68 -0.52 -16.48 0.13
C LEU A 68 0.24 -15.96 1.36
N SER A 69 0.80 -14.75 1.29
CA SER A 69 1.45 -14.13 2.44
C SER A 69 0.41 -13.67 3.46
N GLU A 70 0.75 -13.82 4.74
CA GLU A 70 -0.07 -13.40 5.88
C GLU A 70 0.33 -12.01 6.37
N TYR A 71 -0.67 -11.23 6.75
CA TYR A 71 -0.53 -9.84 7.15
C TYR A 71 -1.37 -9.54 8.40
N PRO A 72 -0.97 -8.55 9.21
CA PRO A 72 -1.80 -8.06 10.31
C PRO A 72 -3.09 -7.41 9.78
N THR A 73 -4.18 -7.43 10.56
CA THR A 73 -5.50 -6.86 10.19
C THR A 73 -5.49 -5.41 9.72
N ARG A 74 -4.48 -4.62 10.10
CA ARG A 74 -4.36 -3.21 9.68
C ARG A 74 -4.19 -3.10 8.16
N ASP A 75 -3.50 -4.06 7.56
CA ASP A 75 -3.27 -4.05 6.13
C ASP A 75 -4.55 -4.53 5.42
N ARG A 76 -4.96 -3.76 4.41
CA ARG A 76 -6.08 -4.08 3.51
C ARG A 76 -5.58 -4.66 2.20
N PHE A 77 -4.36 -4.30 1.80
CA PHE A 77 -3.75 -4.69 0.55
C PHE A 77 -2.40 -5.36 0.78
N CYS A 78 -2.07 -6.32 -0.09
CA CYS A 78 -0.78 -6.97 -0.10
C CYS A 78 0.32 -6.00 -0.55
N VAL A 79 1.37 -5.84 0.26
CA VAL A 79 2.49 -4.92 -0.07
C VAL A 79 3.33 -5.39 -1.26
N ARG A 80 3.15 -6.65 -1.72
CA ARG A 80 3.91 -7.24 -2.83
C ARG A 80 3.20 -7.08 -4.18
N ASP A 81 1.90 -7.28 -4.22
CA ASP A 81 1.12 -7.33 -5.47
C ASP A 81 -0.13 -6.43 -5.44
N GLY A 82 -0.38 -5.72 -4.34
CA GLY A 82 -1.51 -4.79 -4.23
C GLY A 82 -2.88 -5.45 -4.25
N ALA A 83 -2.98 -6.79 -4.18
CA ALA A 83 -4.25 -7.49 -4.10
C ALA A 83 -4.91 -7.26 -2.73
N GLU A 84 -6.24 -7.21 -2.70
CA GLU A 84 -7.00 -7.09 -1.46
C GLU A 84 -6.82 -8.35 -0.60
N LEU A 85 -6.56 -8.16 0.69
CA LEU A 85 -6.32 -9.23 1.63
C LEU A 85 -7.65 -9.77 2.16
N MET A 86 -7.78 -11.09 2.20
CA MET A 86 -8.99 -11.76 2.68
C MET A 86 -8.88 -12.11 4.17
N GLU A 87 -9.99 -12.04 4.92
CA GLU A 87 -10.02 -12.52 6.30
C GLU A 87 -9.78 -14.03 6.40
N GLY A 88 -8.91 -14.41 7.33
CA GLY A 88 -8.65 -15.81 7.68
C GLY A 88 -7.47 -16.42 6.92
N SER A 89 -7.00 -17.56 7.44
CA SER A 89 -6.02 -18.41 6.76
C SER A 89 -6.75 -19.18 5.66
N SER A 90 -6.59 -18.75 4.40
CA SER A 90 -7.22 -19.42 3.27
C SER A 90 -6.55 -20.78 3.02
N SER A 91 -7.01 -21.81 3.73
CA SER A 91 -6.74 -23.23 3.43
C SER A 91 -7.82 -23.82 2.51
N GLY A 92 -8.54 -22.97 1.76
CA GLY A 92 -9.43 -23.38 0.67
C GLY A 92 -8.64 -23.78 -0.59
N PRO A 93 -9.28 -24.44 -1.59
CA PRO A 93 -8.59 -24.89 -2.79
C PRO A 93 -7.90 -23.71 -3.46
N PHE A 94 -6.56 -23.75 -3.43
CA PHE A 94 -5.64 -22.73 -3.91
C PHE A 94 -5.83 -22.45 -5.39
N THR A 95 -6.80 -21.60 -5.75
CA THR A 95 -6.76 -20.92 -7.04
C THR A 95 -5.71 -19.82 -6.89
N GLN A 96 -4.46 -20.15 -7.18
CA GLN A 96 -3.39 -19.15 -7.24
C GLN A 96 -3.85 -18.03 -8.18
N GLY A 97 -3.86 -16.80 -7.67
CA GLY A 97 -4.24 -15.64 -8.47
C GLY A 97 -3.34 -15.44 -9.68
N THR A 98 -3.75 -14.55 -10.56
CA THR A 98 -2.93 -14.10 -11.70
C THR A 98 -2.27 -12.76 -11.36
N ILE A 99 -1.24 -12.38 -12.12
CA ILE A 99 -0.50 -11.12 -11.93
C ILE A 99 -0.22 -10.49 -13.29
N CYS A 100 -0.33 -9.16 -13.34
CA CYS A 100 0.11 -8.42 -14.51
C CYS A 100 1.65 -8.36 -14.53
N PRO A 101 2.32 -8.81 -15.61
CA PRO A 101 3.78 -8.75 -15.68
C PRO A 101 4.33 -7.30 -15.73
N THR A 102 3.48 -6.33 -16.09
CA THR A 102 3.83 -4.92 -16.28
C THR A 102 3.63 -4.11 -15.00
N CYS A 103 2.39 -3.85 -14.56
CA CYS A 103 2.14 -3.11 -13.31
C CYS A 103 2.36 -3.93 -12.03
N ARG A 104 2.54 -5.26 -12.13
CA ARG A 104 2.75 -6.19 -11.00
C ARG A 104 1.59 -6.29 -10.02
N ARG A 105 0.38 -5.88 -10.42
CA ARG A 105 -0.82 -6.07 -9.60
C ARG A 105 -1.31 -7.51 -9.68
N GLY A 106 -1.73 -8.04 -8.53
CA GLY A 106 -2.37 -9.34 -8.39
C GLY A 106 -3.88 -9.24 -8.65
N TYR A 107 -4.43 -10.29 -9.27
CA TYR A 107 -5.82 -10.38 -9.71
C TYR A 107 -6.39 -11.77 -9.39
N PRO A 108 -7.72 -11.92 -9.31
CA PRO A 108 -8.34 -13.23 -9.20
C PRO A 108 -8.09 -14.07 -10.46
N PHE A 109 -8.16 -15.40 -10.33
CA PHE A 109 -7.73 -16.33 -11.39
C PHE A 109 -8.60 -16.29 -12.66
N ASP A 110 -9.82 -15.77 -12.56
CA ASP A 110 -10.77 -15.64 -13.66
C ASP A 110 -10.47 -14.44 -14.58
N ALA A 111 -9.66 -13.49 -14.11
CA ALA A 111 -9.19 -12.37 -14.91
C ALA A 111 -8.13 -12.82 -15.92
N ARG A 112 -8.35 -12.48 -17.21
CA ARG A 112 -7.42 -12.78 -18.31
C ARG A 112 -6.50 -11.63 -18.70
N PHE A 113 -6.94 -10.39 -18.55
CA PHE A 113 -6.21 -9.19 -18.96
C PHE A 113 -6.18 -8.15 -17.85
N CYS A 114 -5.07 -7.41 -17.76
CA CYS A 114 -4.91 -6.32 -16.82
C CYS A 114 -5.80 -5.14 -17.23
N PRO A 115 -6.63 -4.58 -16.32
CA PRO A 115 -7.44 -3.40 -16.62
C PRO A 115 -6.62 -2.11 -16.82
N GLU A 116 -5.41 -2.05 -16.27
CA GLU A 116 -4.53 -0.88 -16.35
C GLU A 116 -3.65 -0.91 -17.61
N ASP A 117 -3.00 -2.06 -17.87
CA ASP A 117 -2.00 -2.19 -18.95
C ASP A 117 -2.55 -2.89 -20.21
N ALA A 118 -3.73 -3.53 -20.12
CA ALA A 118 -4.28 -4.43 -21.15
C ALA A 118 -3.42 -5.67 -21.49
N ASP A 119 -2.35 -5.93 -20.72
CA ASP A 119 -1.50 -7.10 -20.87
C ASP A 119 -2.18 -8.39 -20.37
N GLU A 120 -1.81 -9.53 -20.97
CA GLU A 120 -2.28 -10.84 -20.53
C GLU A 120 -1.77 -11.17 -19.12
N LEU A 121 -2.69 -11.53 -18.24
CA LEU A 121 -2.36 -11.88 -16.86
C LEU A 121 -1.76 -13.28 -16.81
N VAL A 122 -0.66 -13.41 -16.07
CA VAL A 122 0.04 -14.69 -15.93
C VAL A 122 -0.23 -15.31 -14.56
N PRO A 123 -0.29 -16.64 -14.42
CA PRO A 123 -0.40 -17.29 -13.11
C PRO A 123 0.75 -16.87 -12.18
N TYR A 124 0.43 -16.52 -10.94
CA TYR A 124 1.41 -15.97 -9.99
C TYR A 124 2.61 -16.90 -9.76
N GLY A 125 2.37 -18.21 -9.67
CA GLY A 125 3.44 -19.20 -9.50
C GLY A 125 4.47 -19.18 -10.63
N LEU A 126 4.05 -18.87 -11.86
CA LEU A 126 4.97 -18.73 -13.01
C LEU A 126 5.74 -17.41 -12.95
N TYR A 127 5.09 -16.32 -12.53
CA TYR A 127 5.74 -15.03 -12.38
C TYR A 127 6.78 -15.00 -11.25
N GLY A 128 6.49 -15.65 -10.12
CA GLY A 128 7.41 -15.74 -8.97
C GLY A 128 8.73 -16.44 -9.31
N ALA A 129 8.66 -17.55 -10.06
CA ALA A 129 9.85 -18.29 -10.51
C ALA A 129 10.71 -17.45 -11.47
N ALA A 130 10.08 -16.70 -12.38
CA ALA A 130 10.78 -15.78 -13.28
C ALA A 130 11.36 -14.55 -12.55
N SER A 131 10.72 -14.10 -11.48
CA SER A 131 11.14 -12.92 -10.71
C SER A 131 12.27 -13.20 -9.73
N ALA A 132 12.47 -14.44 -9.31
CA ALA A 132 13.53 -14.85 -8.39
C ALA A 132 14.96 -14.64 -8.95
N THR A 133 15.10 -14.51 -10.27
CA THR A 133 16.38 -14.22 -10.94
C THR A 133 16.66 -12.71 -11.09
N ARG A 134 15.73 -11.84 -10.67
CA ARG A 134 15.91 -10.39 -10.81
C ARG A 134 16.80 -9.85 -9.67
N PRO A 135 17.80 -9.00 -9.97
CA PRO A 135 18.59 -8.36 -8.92
C PRO A 135 17.68 -7.62 -7.94
N PRO A 136 17.89 -7.74 -6.63
CA PRO A 136 17.10 -7.00 -5.67
C PRO A 136 17.23 -5.51 -5.98
N LEU A 137 16.09 -4.81 -6.05
CA LEU A 137 16.06 -3.35 -6.12
C LEU A 137 16.94 -2.80 -4.99
N ARG A 138 17.67 -1.71 -5.25
CA ARG A 138 18.54 -1.05 -4.27
C ARG A 138 17.87 -1.05 -2.89
N LEU A 139 18.40 -1.86 -1.96
CA LEU A 139 17.78 -2.13 -0.66
C LEU A 139 17.63 -0.85 0.20
N ASP A 140 18.35 0.20 -0.20
CA ASP A 140 18.52 1.43 0.56
C ASP A 140 17.53 2.53 0.11
N ALA A 141 16.79 2.30 -0.98
CA ALA A 141 15.85 3.29 -1.51
C ALA A 141 14.56 3.34 -0.68
N THR A 142 14.35 4.45 0.03
CA THR A 142 13.08 4.67 0.74
C THR A 142 11.98 4.97 -0.28
N LYS A 143 10.83 4.33 -0.13
CA LYS A 143 9.64 4.60 -0.94
C LYS A 143 8.59 5.34 -0.13
N ILE A 144 7.74 6.11 -0.80
CA ILE A 144 6.63 6.84 -0.20
C ILE A 144 5.32 6.48 -0.91
N CYS A 145 4.22 6.37 -0.16
CA CYS A 145 2.90 6.27 -0.76
C CYS A 145 2.46 7.65 -1.26
N PRO A 146 2.04 7.80 -2.53
CA PRO A 146 1.58 9.08 -3.07
C PRO A 146 0.25 9.56 -2.47
N GLU A 147 -0.54 8.65 -1.90
CA GLU A 147 -1.87 8.96 -1.35
C GLU A 147 -1.81 9.33 0.14
N CYS A 148 -1.14 8.52 0.97
CA CYS A 148 -1.07 8.76 2.42
C CYS A 148 0.23 9.44 2.90
N GLY A 149 1.27 9.53 2.05
CA GLY A 149 2.54 10.16 2.38
C GLY A 149 3.44 9.38 3.35
N ILE A 150 3.04 8.16 3.74
CA ILE A 150 3.83 7.31 4.65
C ILE A 150 5.03 6.71 3.89
N ARG A 151 6.16 6.60 4.58
CA ARG A 151 7.38 5.95 4.08
C ARG A 151 7.31 4.44 4.31
N HIS A 152 7.77 3.69 3.33
CA HIS A 152 7.75 2.23 3.34
C HIS A 152 9.13 1.65 3.01
N ALA A 153 9.34 0.40 3.44
CA ALA A 153 10.56 -0.33 3.15
C ALA A 153 10.78 -0.50 1.63
N ALA A 154 12.04 -0.52 1.20
CA ALA A 154 12.41 -0.67 -0.21
C ALA A 154 11.79 -1.90 -0.89
N ALA A 155 11.59 -2.97 -0.11
CA ALA A 155 10.97 -4.22 -0.57
C ALA A 155 9.47 -4.11 -0.87
N HIS A 156 8.76 -3.11 -0.32
CA HIS A 156 7.33 -2.93 -0.57
C HIS A 156 7.13 -2.32 -1.96
N LEU A 157 6.17 -2.85 -2.71
CA LEU A 157 5.75 -2.32 -4.01
C LEU A 157 4.46 -1.51 -3.89
N PHE A 158 3.59 -1.87 -2.94
CA PHE A 158 2.31 -1.24 -2.71
C PHE A 158 2.14 -0.85 -1.24
N CYS A 159 1.33 0.19 -0.99
CA CYS A 159 0.92 0.55 0.35
C CYS A 159 -0.12 -0.46 0.88
N GLY A 160 0.04 -0.90 2.13
CA GLY A 160 -0.88 -1.84 2.76
C GLY A 160 -2.26 -1.24 3.08
N ASP A 161 -2.35 0.08 3.21
CA ASP A 161 -3.58 0.77 3.61
C ASP A 161 -4.51 1.07 2.43
N ASP A 162 -3.95 1.54 1.30
CA ASP A 162 -4.70 2.04 0.14
C ASP A 162 -4.41 1.29 -1.17
N GLY A 163 -3.43 0.39 -1.20
CA GLY A 163 -3.09 -0.40 -2.40
C GLY A 163 -2.44 0.42 -3.52
N ALA A 164 -2.04 1.67 -3.27
CA ALA A 164 -1.33 2.51 -4.23
C ALA A 164 0.10 2.01 -4.45
N GLN A 165 0.60 2.19 -5.68
CA GLN A 165 1.98 1.85 -6.00
C GLN A 165 2.93 2.85 -5.35
N LEU A 166 3.93 2.33 -4.65
CA LEU A 166 4.90 3.14 -3.94
C LEU A 166 5.94 3.72 -4.88
N VAL A 167 6.24 5.01 -4.72
CA VAL A 167 7.21 5.73 -5.54
C VAL A 167 8.52 5.89 -4.77
N VAL A 168 9.66 5.75 -5.47
CA VAL A 168 10.98 5.95 -4.88
C VAL A 168 11.22 7.45 -4.70
N VAL A 169 11.69 7.84 -3.52
CA VAL A 169 12.16 9.19 -3.25
C VAL A 169 13.65 9.14 -2.96
N ASN A 170 14.43 9.89 -3.74
CA ASN A 170 15.86 10.10 -3.52
C ASN A 170 16.10 11.36 -2.68
#